data_AF-A0A962C540-F1
#
_entry.id   AF-A0A962C540-F1
#
_cell.length_a   1.000
_cell.length_b   1.000
_cell.length_c   1.000
_cell.angle_alpha   90.00
_cell.angle_beta   90.00
_cell.angle_gamma   90.00
#
_symmetry.space_group_name_H-M   'P 1'
#
loop_
_entity.id
_entity.type
_entity.pdbx_description
1 polymer ?
#
loop_
_entity_poly.entity_id
_entity_poly.type
_entity_poly.pdbx_seq_one_letter_code
_entity_poly.pdbx_strand_id
1 'polypeptide(L)'
;MRTELQAQVEQKIGRNLLRYQLVELRLKEALPLRNVHLTNEGIDRLASEMAKTKKQSLGMLMPGFLAAFESMTPEDDQAFRSALESFVEKRNWLVHHLLAESNALSTNAACQASMDRLDSDYRASEDIAHRVKQLHEFVVNSLQAFLESWSTAQPGTAGVVEAAQRQAMQLAQRFGNNVSVELQLPLLQALDEIMAMIESTGASDDGWLPFAQVGHSMHRSYSGLPPRLLSMARQIGKYEFRERPPKPGAGKAWMYRRLPTSS
;
A
#
# COMPACT_ATOMS: atom_id res chain seq x y z
N MET A 1 -45.08 11.71 23.85
CA MET A 1 -44.84 10.51 24.67
C MET A 1 -44.13 9.50 23.77
N ARG A 2 -42.94 9.05 24.13
CA ARG A 2 -42.12 8.14 23.30
C ARG A 2 -42.69 6.72 23.40
N THR A 3 -42.90 6.04 22.29
CA THR A 3 -43.38 4.64 22.29
C THR A 3 -42.21 3.66 22.39
N GLU A 4 -42.48 2.43 22.86
CA GLU A 4 -41.49 1.35 22.89
C GLU A 4 -40.96 1.03 21.48
N LEU A 5 -41.84 1.05 20.46
CA LEU A 5 -41.46 0.82 19.07
C LEU A 5 -40.51 1.90 18.53
N GLN A 6 -40.72 3.17 18.89
CA GLN A 6 -39.79 4.25 18.52
C GLN A 6 -38.40 4.00 19.11
N ALA A 7 -38.31 3.53 20.36
CA ALA A 7 -37.03 3.19 20.96
C ALA A 7 -36.31 2.04 20.23
N GLN A 8 -37.04 1.02 19.78
CA GLN A 8 -36.47 -0.06 18.99
C GLN A 8 -36.00 0.40 17.61
N VAL A 9 -36.75 1.30 16.95
CA VAL A 9 -36.32 1.90 15.68
C VAL A 9 -35.02 2.69 15.86
N GLU A 10 -34.93 3.54 16.88
CA GLU A 10 -33.71 4.30 17.19
C GLU A 10 -32.49 3.40 17.42
N GLN A 11 -32.65 2.28 18.14
CA GLN A 11 -31.57 1.29 18.31
C GLN A 11 -31.10 0.72 16.97
N LYS A 12 -32.04 0.36 16.09
CA LYS A 12 -31.72 -0.19 14.76
C LYS A 12 -31.11 0.86 13.81
N ILE A 13 -31.53 2.13 13.93
CA ILE A 13 -30.88 3.27 13.27
C ILE A 13 -29.42 3.33 13.72
N GLY A 14 -29.17 3.35 15.03
CA GLY A 14 -27.81 3.40 15.60
C GLY A 14 -26.94 2.26 15.09
N ARG A 15 -27.46 1.02 15.10
CA ARG A 15 -26.77 -0.17 14.57
C ARG A 15 -26.35 -0.01 13.10
N ASN A 16 -27.25 0.46 12.24
CA ASN A 16 -26.96 0.65 10.82
C ASN A 16 -25.96 1.80 10.60
N LEU A 17 -26.15 2.94 11.26
CA LEU A 17 -25.21 4.07 11.20
C LEU A 17 -23.80 3.66 11.60
N LEU A 18 -23.64 2.94 12.71
CA LEU A 18 -22.35 2.45 13.16
C LEU A 18 -21.69 1.55 12.11
N ARG A 19 -22.44 0.67 11.44
CA ARG A 19 -21.89 -0.17 10.37
C ARG A 19 -21.41 0.66 9.19
N TYR A 20 -22.20 1.62 8.71
CA TYR A 20 -21.79 2.51 7.62
C TYR A 20 -20.55 3.33 7.99
N GLN A 21 -20.50 3.86 9.22
CA GLN A 21 -19.37 4.62 9.73
C GLN A 21 -18.10 3.77 9.86
N LEU A 22 -18.21 2.53 10.35
CA LEU A 22 -17.07 1.61 10.44
C LEU A 22 -16.52 1.24 9.06
N VAL A 23 -17.41 1.03 8.08
CA VAL A 23 -17.00 0.80 6.68
C VAL A 23 -16.28 2.02 6.13
N GLU A 24 -16.84 3.21 6.32
CA GLU A 24 -16.21 4.47 5.88
C GLU A 24 -14.83 4.66 6.52
N LEU A 25 -14.71 4.47 7.84
CA LEU A 25 -13.45 4.62 8.58
C LEU A 25 -12.37 3.66 8.06
N ARG A 26 -12.72 2.38 7.89
CA ARG A 26 -11.80 1.37 7.35
C ARG A 26 -11.32 1.72 5.95
N LEU A 27 -12.20 2.24 5.09
CA LEU A 27 -11.80 2.69 3.75
C LEU A 27 -10.90 3.93 3.80
N LYS A 28 -11.18 4.88 4.70
CA LYS A 28 -10.32 6.07 4.90
C LYS A 28 -8.90 5.70 5.30
N GLU A 29 -8.75 4.64 6.10
CA GLU A 29 -7.47 4.10 6.52
C GLU A 29 -6.81 3.24 5.44
N ALA A 30 -7.56 2.31 4.83
CA ALA A 30 -6.98 1.33 3.91
C ALA A 30 -6.63 1.91 2.53
N LEU A 31 -7.46 2.80 1.97
CA LEU A 31 -7.29 3.24 0.57
C LEU A 31 -5.98 4.01 0.32
N PRO A 32 -5.56 4.98 1.14
CA PRO A 32 -4.27 5.66 0.96
C PRO A 32 -3.08 4.69 1.02
N LEU A 33 -3.21 3.64 1.83
CA LEU A 33 -2.16 2.67 2.12
C LEU A 33 -2.00 1.58 1.06
N ARG A 34 -2.81 1.60 -0.01
CA ARG A 34 -2.70 0.62 -1.11
C ARG A 34 -1.42 0.81 -1.94
N ASN A 35 -0.98 2.05 -2.12
CA ASN A 35 0.17 2.41 -2.93
C ASN A 35 1.14 3.23 -2.09
N VAL A 36 2.02 2.54 -1.35
CA VAL A 36 3.01 3.19 -0.49
C VAL A 36 4.36 3.21 -1.19
N HIS A 37 4.86 4.42 -1.43
CA HIS A 37 6.22 4.67 -1.88
C HIS A 37 7.03 5.15 -0.67
N LEU A 38 8.10 4.42 -0.33
CA LEU A 38 8.91 4.72 0.85
C LEU A 38 10.07 5.66 0.50
N THR A 39 9.70 6.80 -0.09
CA THR A 39 10.59 7.94 -0.36
C THR A 39 10.07 9.15 0.40
N ASN A 40 10.87 10.20 0.59
CA ASN A 40 10.38 11.43 1.24
C ASN A 40 9.16 12.01 0.52
N GLU A 41 9.22 12.10 -0.82
CA GLU A 41 8.08 12.53 -1.65
C GLU A 41 6.88 11.58 -1.52
N GLY A 42 7.14 10.27 -1.42
CA GLY A 42 6.11 9.25 -1.24
C GLY A 42 5.40 9.35 0.12
N ILE A 43 6.14 9.65 1.18
CA ILE A 43 5.60 9.87 2.53
C ILE A 43 4.74 11.15 2.56
N ASP A 44 5.22 12.24 1.96
CA ASP A 44 4.45 13.49 1.88
C ASP A 44 3.16 13.30 1.06
N ARG A 45 3.25 12.57 -0.05
CA ARG A 45 2.09 12.20 -0.86
C ARG A 45 1.11 11.34 -0.07
N LEU A 46 1.59 10.34 0.66
CA LEU A 46 0.75 9.49 1.51
C LEU A 46 0.03 10.33 2.57
N ALA A 47 0.73 11.22 3.27
CA ALA A 47 0.13 12.11 4.25
C ALA A 47 -0.97 13.00 3.64
N SER A 48 -0.73 13.52 2.44
CA SER A 48 -1.72 14.30 1.67
C SER A 48 -2.95 13.47 1.30
N GLU A 49 -2.76 12.25 0.76
CA GLU A 49 -3.87 11.36 0.42
C GLU A 49 -4.65 10.93 1.67
N MET A 50 -3.99 10.64 2.80
CA MET A 50 -4.68 10.38 4.07
C MET A 50 -5.50 11.58 4.55
N ALA A 51 -4.98 12.80 4.42
CA ALA A 51 -5.71 14.01 4.79
C ALA A 51 -6.93 14.24 3.87
N LYS A 52 -6.80 13.88 2.60
CA LYS A 52 -7.87 13.94 1.59
C LYS A 52 -8.95 12.89 1.85
N THR A 53 -8.59 11.62 2.02
CA THR A 53 -9.56 10.53 2.26
C THR A 53 -10.33 10.75 3.55
N LYS A 54 -9.70 11.27 4.61
CA LYS A 54 -10.38 11.63 5.87
C LYS A 54 -11.60 12.54 5.67
N LYS A 55 -11.58 13.41 4.65
CA LYS A 55 -12.67 14.36 4.34
C LYS A 55 -13.72 13.78 3.39
N GLN A 56 -13.44 12.65 2.73
CA GLN A 56 -14.37 12.03 1.78
C GLN A 56 -15.51 11.31 2.52
N SER A 57 -16.70 11.31 1.92
CA SER A 57 -17.83 10.49 2.37
C SER A 57 -17.72 9.07 1.84
N LEU A 58 -18.47 8.14 2.42
CA LEU A 58 -18.57 6.76 1.94
C LEU A 58 -18.76 6.65 0.42
N GLY A 59 -19.69 7.41 -0.17
CA GLY A 59 -19.94 7.39 -1.61
C GLY A 59 -18.73 7.80 -2.45
N MET A 60 -17.92 8.75 -1.97
CA MET A 60 -16.69 9.18 -2.65
C MET A 60 -15.54 8.17 -2.52
N LEU A 61 -15.59 7.27 -1.55
CA LEU A 61 -14.58 6.22 -1.33
C LEU A 61 -14.85 4.96 -2.15
N MET A 62 -16.09 4.73 -2.59
CA MET A 62 -16.48 3.52 -3.33
C MET A 62 -15.69 3.30 -4.62
N PRO A 63 -15.40 4.30 -5.47
CA PRO A 63 -14.60 4.08 -6.67
C PRO A 63 -13.19 3.57 -6.34
N GLY A 64 -12.57 4.10 -5.29
CA GLY A 64 -11.25 3.63 -4.84
C GLY A 64 -11.29 2.22 -4.25
N PHE A 65 -12.41 1.83 -3.62
CA PHE A 65 -12.63 0.48 -3.15
C PHE A 65 -12.84 -0.50 -4.32
N LEU A 66 -13.64 -0.14 -5.33
CA LEU A 66 -13.83 -0.94 -6.56
C LEU A 66 -12.52 -1.19 -7.29
N ALA A 67 -11.70 -0.15 -7.44
CA ALA A 67 -10.36 -0.27 -8.01
C ALA A 67 -9.42 -1.19 -7.21
N ALA A 68 -9.81 -1.63 -6.00
CA ALA A 68 -9.08 -2.64 -5.22
C ALA A 68 -9.42 -4.08 -5.59
N PHE A 69 -10.35 -4.30 -6.51
CA PHE A 69 -10.80 -5.63 -6.90
C PHE A 69 -10.80 -5.83 -8.42
N GLU A 70 -9.94 -5.11 -9.15
CA GLU A 70 -9.86 -5.13 -10.62
C GLU A 70 -9.58 -6.52 -11.25
N SER A 71 -9.33 -7.55 -10.45
CA SER A 71 -9.14 -8.94 -10.88
C SER A 71 -10.42 -9.79 -10.92
N MET A 72 -11.61 -9.19 -10.82
CA MET A 72 -12.90 -9.90 -10.91
C MET A 72 -13.28 -10.23 -12.36
N THR A 73 -14.11 -11.26 -12.55
CA THR A 73 -14.76 -11.48 -13.85
C THR A 73 -15.71 -10.30 -14.16
N PRO A 74 -16.03 -10.00 -15.43
CA PRO A 74 -16.94 -8.89 -15.76
C PRO A 74 -18.31 -9.01 -15.09
N GLU A 75 -18.82 -10.23 -14.92
CA GLU A 75 -20.11 -10.50 -14.28
C GLU A 75 -20.05 -10.24 -12.77
N ASP A 76 -19.00 -10.71 -12.11
CA ASP A 76 -18.76 -10.47 -10.68
C ASP A 76 -18.53 -8.99 -10.38
N ASP A 77 -17.81 -8.28 -11.27
CA ASP A 77 -17.57 -6.84 -11.15
C ASP A 77 -18.88 -6.05 -11.21
N GLN A 78 -19.77 -6.37 -12.16
CA GLN A 78 -21.07 -5.69 -12.27
C GLN A 78 -21.97 -5.97 -11.07
N ALA A 79 -22.04 -7.23 -10.61
CA ALA A 79 -22.82 -7.58 -9.42
C ALA A 79 -22.30 -6.85 -8.17
N PHE A 80 -20.97 -6.76 -8.03
CA PHE A 80 -20.34 -6.08 -6.91
C PHE A 80 -20.55 -4.56 -6.93
N ARG A 81 -20.45 -3.94 -8.12
CA ARG A 81 -20.78 -2.51 -8.31
C ARG A 81 -22.21 -2.20 -7.89
N SER A 82 -23.17 -2.97 -8.38
CA SER A 82 -24.58 -2.82 -8.00
C SER A 82 -24.80 -2.98 -6.49
N ALA A 83 -24.09 -3.91 -5.85
CA ALA A 83 -24.15 -4.10 -4.40
C ALA A 83 -23.61 -2.88 -3.62
N LEU A 84 -22.52 -2.26 -4.10
CA LEU A 84 -21.94 -1.05 -3.49
C LEU A 84 -22.82 0.18 -3.68
N GLU A 85 -23.41 0.37 -4.85
CA GLU A 85 -24.38 1.43 -5.12
C GLU A 85 -25.57 1.30 -4.16
N SER A 86 -26.15 0.10 -4.08
CA SER A 86 -27.24 -0.20 -3.14
C SER A 86 -26.86 0.07 -1.68
N PHE A 87 -25.62 -0.23 -1.29
CA PHE A 87 -25.12 0.04 0.07
C PHE A 87 -25.08 1.55 0.38
N VAL A 88 -24.63 2.38 -0.57
CA VAL A 88 -24.62 3.85 -0.42
C VAL A 88 -26.04 4.42 -0.43
N GLU A 89 -26.92 3.93 -1.30
CA GLU A 89 -28.32 4.34 -1.36
C GLU A 89 -29.05 4.06 -0.05
N LYS A 90 -28.86 2.88 0.55
CA LYS A 90 -29.46 2.53 1.86
C LYS A 90 -29.00 3.47 2.97
N ARG A 91 -27.70 3.81 3.01
CA ARG A 91 -27.17 4.81 3.95
C ARG A 91 -27.81 6.18 3.71
N ASN A 92 -27.91 6.60 2.45
CA ASN A 92 -28.50 7.90 2.11
C ASN A 92 -29.98 7.94 2.46
N TRP A 93 -30.72 6.86 2.25
CA TRP A 93 -32.11 6.77 2.66
C TRP A 93 -32.27 6.91 4.19
N LEU A 94 -31.44 6.20 4.95
CA LEU A 94 -31.43 6.30 6.40
C LEU A 94 -31.21 7.74 6.87
N VAL A 95 -30.22 8.43 6.28
CA VAL A 95 -29.83 9.79 6.70
C VAL A 95 -30.79 10.87 6.21
N HIS A 96 -31.30 10.76 4.98
CA HIS A 96 -32.07 11.83 4.34
C HIS A 96 -33.58 11.63 4.37
N HIS A 97 -34.05 10.40 4.56
CA HIS A 97 -35.49 10.13 4.66
C HIS A 97 -35.87 9.79 6.09
N LEU A 98 -35.29 8.73 6.67
CA LEU A 98 -35.74 8.27 7.99
C LEU A 98 -35.40 9.24 9.13
N LEU A 99 -34.23 9.88 9.10
CA LEU A 99 -33.81 10.83 10.13
C LEU A 99 -34.32 12.25 9.92
N ALA A 100 -34.58 12.65 8.67
CA ALA A 100 -34.97 14.02 8.34
C ALA A 100 -36.49 14.23 8.35
N GLU A 101 -37.28 13.18 8.10
CA GLU A 101 -38.74 13.28 8.03
C GLU A 101 -39.36 13.09 9.42
N SER A 102 -39.88 14.18 10.00
CA SER A 102 -40.51 14.20 11.34
C SER A 102 -41.68 13.24 11.51
N ASN A 103 -42.28 12.78 10.41
CA ASN A 103 -43.48 11.94 10.40
C ASN A 103 -43.19 10.45 10.21
N ALA A 104 -41.94 10.06 9.93
CA ALA A 104 -41.58 8.68 9.59
C ALA A 104 -41.87 7.67 10.72
N LEU A 105 -41.97 8.15 11.96
CA LEU A 105 -42.20 7.34 13.17
C LEU A 105 -43.50 7.69 13.91
N SER A 106 -44.46 8.31 13.21
CA SER A 106 -45.71 8.83 13.80
C SER A 106 -46.72 7.74 14.17
N THR A 107 -46.59 6.53 13.61
CA THR A 107 -47.50 5.40 13.86
C THR A 107 -46.74 4.12 14.17
N ASN A 108 -47.39 3.19 14.87
CA ASN A 108 -46.81 1.86 15.15
C ASN A 108 -46.51 1.07 13.86
N ALA A 109 -47.37 1.19 12.84
CA ALA A 109 -47.17 0.55 11.54
C ALA A 109 -45.93 1.12 10.81
N ALA A 110 -45.75 2.45 10.85
CA ALA A 110 -44.57 3.09 10.27
C ALA A 110 -43.28 2.71 11.03
N CYS A 111 -43.35 2.59 12.37
CA CYS A 111 -42.25 2.08 13.16
C CYS A 111 -41.88 0.66 12.74
N GLN A 112 -42.86 -0.25 12.63
CA GLN A 112 -42.61 -1.63 12.23
C GLN A 112 -41.98 -1.73 10.83
N ALA A 113 -42.54 -1.03 9.85
CA ALA A 113 -41.99 -0.99 8.49
C ALA A 113 -40.54 -0.46 8.47
N SER A 114 -40.24 0.55 9.29
CA SER A 114 -38.88 1.07 9.44
C SER A 114 -37.94 0.04 10.05
N MET A 115 -38.38 -0.69 11.08
CA MET A 115 -37.57 -1.75 11.70
C MET A 115 -37.26 -2.87 10.70
N ASP A 116 -38.27 -3.34 9.96
CA ASP A 116 -38.12 -4.43 8.99
C ASP A 116 -37.13 -4.03 7.88
N ARG A 117 -37.25 -2.80 7.37
CA ARG A 117 -36.29 -2.25 6.41
C ARG A 117 -34.89 -2.14 6.99
N LEU A 118 -34.73 -1.59 8.20
CA LEU A 118 -33.42 -1.45 8.86
C LEU A 118 -32.76 -2.80 9.13
N ASP A 119 -33.53 -3.87 9.38
CA ASP A 119 -33.00 -5.23 9.52
C ASP A 119 -32.59 -5.83 8.17
N SER A 120 -33.38 -5.60 7.12
CA SER A 120 -33.03 -6.00 5.75
C SER A 120 -31.77 -5.31 5.26
N ASP A 121 -31.69 -3.98 5.42
CA ASP A 121 -30.53 -3.18 5.02
C ASP A 121 -29.28 -3.59 5.80
N TYR A 122 -29.43 -3.86 7.11
CA TYR A 122 -28.33 -4.36 7.92
C TYR A 122 -27.84 -5.71 7.39
N ARG A 123 -28.69 -6.70 7.14
CA ARG A 123 -28.24 -8.00 6.60
C ARG A 123 -27.58 -7.86 5.23
N ALA A 124 -28.20 -7.11 4.32
CA ALA A 124 -27.66 -6.90 2.97
C ALA A 124 -26.31 -6.18 2.96
N SER A 125 -26.00 -5.41 4.00
CA SER A 125 -24.73 -4.69 4.15
C SER A 125 -23.57 -5.53 4.69
N GLU A 126 -23.84 -6.78 5.11
CA GLU A 126 -22.86 -7.65 5.76
C GLU A 126 -21.70 -8.00 4.85
N ASP A 127 -21.97 -8.39 3.61
CA ASP A 127 -20.95 -8.79 2.64
C ASP A 127 -19.98 -7.64 2.34
N ILE A 128 -20.50 -6.43 2.14
CA ILE A 128 -19.67 -5.22 1.92
C ILE A 128 -18.83 -4.92 3.16
N ALA A 129 -19.44 -4.96 4.36
CA ALA A 129 -18.73 -4.71 5.60
C ALA A 129 -17.62 -5.74 5.85
N HIS A 130 -17.85 -7.00 5.50
CA HIS A 130 -16.87 -8.08 5.58
C HIS A 130 -15.71 -7.86 4.61
N ARG A 131 -16.00 -7.57 3.33
CA ARG A 131 -14.97 -7.33 2.31
C ARG A 131 -14.11 -6.11 2.62
N VAL A 132 -14.72 -5.03 3.11
CA VAL A 132 -13.97 -3.83 3.54
C VAL A 132 -13.10 -4.14 4.75
N LYS A 133 -13.59 -4.94 5.70
CA LYS A 133 -12.79 -5.42 6.84
C LYS A 133 -11.59 -6.23 6.35
N GLN A 134 -11.79 -7.17 5.43
CA GLN A 134 -10.72 -8.00 4.88
C GLN A 134 -9.66 -7.14 4.17
N LEU A 135 -10.07 -6.16 3.36
CA LEU A 135 -9.15 -5.23 2.71
C LEU A 135 -8.34 -4.45 3.76
N HIS A 136 -9.01 -3.91 4.78
CA HIS A 136 -8.37 -3.13 5.83
C HIS A 136 -7.35 -3.95 6.62
N GLU A 137 -7.74 -5.13 7.11
CA GLU A 137 -6.85 -6.05 7.83
C GLU A 137 -5.68 -6.46 6.94
N PHE A 138 -5.92 -6.73 5.66
CA PHE A 138 -4.87 -7.06 4.72
C PHE A 138 -3.84 -5.94 4.58
N VAL A 139 -4.29 -4.71 4.29
CA VAL A 139 -3.39 -3.56 4.07
C VAL A 139 -2.59 -3.24 5.33
N VAL A 140 -3.24 -3.21 6.50
CA VAL A 140 -2.58 -2.91 7.78
C VAL A 140 -1.57 -4.00 8.14
N ASN A 141 -1.95 -5.28 8.08
CA ASN A 141 -1.06 -6.38 8.43
C ASN A 141 0.12 -6.48 7.44
N SER A 142 -0.12 -6.21 6.16
CA SER A 142 0.92 -6.19 5.13
C SER A 142 1.99 -5.14 5.43
N LEU A 143 1.55 -3.91 5.74
CA LEU A 143 2.47 -2.82 6.07
C LEU A 143 3.17 -3.04 7.41
N GLN A 144 2.47 -3.55 8.42
CA GLN A 144 3.08 -3.87 9.71
C GLN A 144 4.16 -4.94 9.55
N ALA A 145 3.86 -6.05 8.88
CA ALA A 145 4.82 -7.12 8.66
C ALA A 145 6.02 -6.66 7.83
N PHE A 146 5.78 -5.77 6.87
CA PHE A 146 6.84 -5.09 6.12
C PHE A 146 7.72 -4.22 7.04
N LEU A 147 7.13 -3.38 7.88
CA LEU A 147 7.87 -2.47 8.78
C LEU A 147 8.65 -3.24 9.85
N GLU A 148 8.09 -4.32 10.39
CA GLU A 148 8.77 -5.22 11.33
C GLU A 148 9.98 -5.89 10.66
N SER A 149 9.80 -6.43 9.45
CA SER A 149 10.88 -6.99 8.64
C SER A 149 11.97 -5.96 8.35
N TRP A 150 11.58 -4.73 8.00
CA TRP A 150 12.50 -3.63 7.78
C TRP A 150 13.28 -3.24 9.04
N SER A 151 12.62 -3.19 10.20
CA SER A 151 13.25 -2.79 11.47
C SER A 151 14.22 -3.83 12.04
N THR A 152 14.00 -5.11 11.72
CA THR A 152 14.80 -6.24 12.22
C THR A 152 15.96 -6.57 11.30
N ALA A 153 15.86 -6.22 10.02
CA ALA A 153 16.93 -6.40 9.08
C ALA A 153 18.09 -5.44 9.40
N GLN A 154 19.31 -5.97 9.52
CA GLN A 154 20.47 -5.13 9.85
C GLN A 154 20.67 -4.05 8.77
N PRO A 155 20.91 -2.78 9.18
CA PRO A 155 21.21 -1.70 8.24
C PRO A 155 22.37 -2.11 7.33
N GLY A 156 22.17 -2.05 6.00
CA GLY A 156 23.25 -2.26 5.04
C GLY A 156 23.27 -3.60 4.30
N THR A 157 22.21 -4.42 4.34
CA THR A 157 22.16 -5.66 3.57
C THR A 157 21.15 -5.57 2.42
N ALA A 158 21.59 -5.93 1.21
CA ALA A 158 20.70 -6.20 0.06
C ALA A 158 19.59 -7.22 0.40
N GLY A 159 19.81 -8.04 1.44
CA GLY A 159 18.82 -8.94 2.01
C GLY A 159 17.59 -8.24 2.58
N VAL A 160 17.68 -6.97 3.03
CA VAL A 160 16.51 -6.19 3.52
C VAL A 160 15.55 -5.94 2.36
N VAL A 161 16.07 -5.43 1.24
CA VAL A 161 15.27 -5.11 0.05
C VAL A 161 14.70 -6.39 -0.55
N GLU A 162 15.48 -7.45 -0.62
CA GLU A 162 15.03 -8.73 -1.17
C GLU A 162 14.02 -9.46 -0.26
N ALA A 163 14.17 -9.36 1.07
CA ALA A 163 13.18 -9.87 2.02
C ALA A 163 11.88 -9.07 1.94
N ALA A 164 11.99 -7.73 1.90
CA ALA A 164 10.88 -6.83 1.74
C ALA A 164 10.14 -7.03 0.41
N GLN A 165 10.85 -7.20 -0.70
CA GLN A 165 10.28 -7.53 -2.01
C GLN A 165 9.64 -8.92 -2.02
N ARG A 166 10.27 -9.95 -1.44
CA ARG A 166 9.68 -11.29 -1.32
C ARG A 166 8.39 -11.26 -0.50
N GLN A 167 8.38 -10.51 0.59
CA GLN A 167 7.21 -10.39 1.44
C GLN A 167 6.10 -9.59 0.74
N ALA A 168 6.44 -8.50 0.04
CA ALA A 168 5.51 -7.77 -0.81
C ALA A 168 4.94 -8.65 -1.94
N MET A 169 5.75 -9.48 -2.59
CA MET A 169 5.30 -10.43 -3.62
C MET A 169 4.40 -11.54 -3.05
N GLN A 170 4.74 -12.11 -1.89
CA GLN A 170 3.89 -13.09 -1.21
C GLN A 170 2.53 -12.50 -0.82
N LEU A 171 2.51 -11.25 -0.38
CA LEU A 171 1.28 -10.53 -0.05
C LEU A 171 0.46 -10.20 -1.30
N ALA A 172 1.11 -9.76 -2.40
CA ALA A 172 0.47 -9.50 -3.68
C ALA A 172 -0.13 -10.77 -4.33
N GLN A 173 0.55 -11.91 -4.24
CA GLN A 173 0.04 -13.19 -4.76
C GLN A 173 -1.23 -13.67 -4.05
N ARG A 174 -1.35 -13.38 -2.75
CA ARG A 174 -2.45 -13.90 -1.93
C ARG A 174 -3.76 -13.13 -2.11
N PHE A 175 -3.71 -11.89 -2.60
CA PHE A 175 -4.89 -10.99 -2.62
C PHE A 175 -5.02 -10.14 -3.90
N GLY A 176 -4.34 -10.55 -4.99
CA GLY A 176 -4.31 -9.81 -6.26
C GLY A 176 -3.34 -8.62 -6.20
N ASN A 177 -3.00 -8.05 -7.36
CA ASN A 177 -1.99 -6.99 -7.58
C ASN A 177 -2.29 -5.63 -6.90
N ASN A 178 -2.91 -5.62 -5.72
CA ASN A 178 -3.54 -4.46 -5.10
C ASN A 178 -2.65 -3.69 -4.13
N VAL A 179 -1.45 -4.21 -3.84
CA VAL A 179 -0.45 -3.55 -3.00
C VAL A 179 0.89 -3.61 -3.71
N SER A 180 1.42 -2.44 -4.06
CA SER A 180 2.80 -2.28 -4.51
C SER A 180 3.57 -1.49 -3.47
N VAL A 181 4.66 -2.06 -2.96
CA VAL A 181 5.63 -1.35 -2.14
C VAL A 181 6.86 -1.10 -2.98
N GLU A 182 7.11 0.15 -3.31
CA GLU A 182 8.32 0.55 -4.02
C GLU A 182 9.34 1.07 -3.01
N LEU A 183 10.42 0.32 -2.87
CA LEU A 183 11.58 0.67 -2.07
C LEU A 183 12.65 1.25 -2.98
N GLN A 184 12.87 2.56 -2.89
CA GLN A 184 14.07 3.17 -3.47
C GLN A 184 15.06 3.41 -2.34
N LEU A 185 16.05 2.53 -2.20
CA LEU A 185 17.24 2.87 -1.42
C LEU A 185 17.86 4.14 -2.03
N PRO A 186 18.37 5.09 -1.21
CA PRO A 186 19.15 6.19 -1.72
C PRO A 186 20.23 5.63 -2.64
N LEU A 187 20.26 6.08 -3.91
CA LEU A 187 21.05 5.42 -4.96
C LEU A 187 22.54 5.27 -4.60
N LEU A 188 23.09 6.20 -3.82
CA LEU A 188 24.46 6.12 -3.30
C LEU A 188 24.66 4.99 -2.28
N GLN A 189 23.66 4.75 -1.42
CA GLN A 189 23.69 3.66 -0.45
C GLN A 189 23.55 2.31 -1.16
N ALA A 190 22.65 2.20 -2.14
CA ALA A 190 22.52 1.00 -2.97
C ALA A 190 23.82 0.66 -3.71
N LEU A 191 24.50 1.67 -4.24
CA LEU A 191 25.81 1.52 -4.88
C LEU A 191 26.89 1.05 -3.89
N ASP A 192 26.96 1.65 -2.70
CA ASP A 192 27.89 1.25 -1.62
C ASP A 192 27.70 -0.22 -1.24
N GLU A 193 26.45 -0.63 -1.03
CA GLU A 193 26.10 -2.00 -0.64
C GLU A 193 26.42 -3.03 -1.73
N ILE A 194 26.10 -2.74 -3.00
CA ILE A 194 26.42 -3.66 -4.11
C ILE A 194 27.92 -3.76 -4.35
N MET A 195 28.66 -2.66 -4.20
CA MET A 195 30.12 -2.67 -4.28
C MET A 195 30.73 -3.52 -3.16
N ALA A 196 30.28 -3.34 -1.92
CA ALA A 196 30.71 -4.16 -0.79
C ALA A 196 30.35 -5.65 -0.94
N MET A 197 29.16 -5.96 -1.49
CA MET A 197 28.73 -7.32 -1.77
C MET A 197 29.65 -7.99 -2.81
N ILE A 198 29.92 -7.33 -3.94
CA ILE A 198 30.79 -7.88 -4.99
C ILE A 198 32.21 -8.13 -4.45
N GLU A 199 32.73 -7.21 -3.63
CA GLU A 199 34.01 -7.38 -2.91
C GLU A 199 34.05 -8.64 -2.05
N SER A 200 32.97 -8.94 -1.32
CA SER A 200 32.89 -10.15 -0.48
C SER A 200 32.88 -11.45 -1.28
N THR A 201 32.42 -11.42 -2.54
CA THR A 201 32.25 -12.61 -3.39
C THR A 201 33.44 -12.89 -4.32
N GLY A 202 34.31 -11.90 -4.56
CA GLY A 202 35.41 -12.02 -5.48
C GLY A 202 36.66 -11.32 -4.96
N ALA A 203 37.65 -12.11 -4.53
CA ALA A 203 38.99 -11.60 -4.34
C ALA A 203 39.73 -11.65 -5.69
N SER A 204 40.01 -10.50 -6.29
CA SER A 204 41.15 -10.42 -7.22
C SER A 204 42.42 -10.31 -6.37
N ASP A 205 43.52 -10.90 -6.85
CA ASP A 205 44.81 -10.92 -6.12
C ASP A 205 45.34 -9.50 -5.79
N ASP A 206 44.87 -8.48 -6.51
CA ASP A 206 45.25 -7.07 -6.36
C ASP A 206 44.15 -6.18 -5.75
N GLY A 207 42.99 -6.76 -5.39
CA GLY A 207 41.85 -6.07 -4.79
C GLY A 207 41.05 -5.16 -5.74
N TRP A 208 41.34 -5.15 -7.04
CA TRP A 208 40.63 -4.34 -8.04
C TRP A 208 39.50 -5.12 -8.72
N LEU A 209 38.29 -4.59 -8.64
CA LEU A 209 37.10 -5.23 -9.19
C LEU A 209 36.50 -4.45 -10.36
N PRO A 210 35.95 -5.12 -11.39
CA PRO A 210 35.33 -4.44 -12.52
C PRO A 210 34.04 -3.73 -12.10
N PHE A 211 33.95 -2.41 -12.29
CA PHE A 211 32.75 -1.63 -12.01
C PHE A 211 31.57 -2.02 -12.92
N ALA A 212 31.85 -2.63 -14.08
CA ALA A 212 30.81 -3.19 -14.94
C ALA A 212 29.91 -4.18 -14.18
N GLN A 213 30.44 -4.98 -13.26
CA GLN A 213 29.66 -5.93 -12.47
C GLN A 213 28.67 -5.21 -11.56
N VAL A 214 29.08 -4.09 -10.93
CA VAL A 214 28.20 -3.21 -10.15
C VAL A 214 27.06 -2.72 -11.03
N GLY A 215 27.38 -2.23 -12.24
CA GLY A 215 26.36 -1.77 -13.19
C GLY A 215 25.34 -2.85 -13.55
N HIS A 216 25.79 -4.09 -13.83
CA HIS A 216 24.88 -5.20 -14.14
C HIS A 216 24.03 -5.64 -12.95
N SER A 217 24.59 -5.63 -11.74
CA SER A 217 23.83 -5.92 -10.51
C SER A 217 22.79 -4.83 -10.24
N MET A 218 23.18 -3.56 -10.36
CA MET A 218 22.26 -2.42 -10.22
C MET A 218 21.09 -2.52 -11.21
N HIS A 219 21.34 -2.76 -12.51
CA HIS A 219 20.28 -2.85 -13.52
C HIS A 219 19.35 -4.05 -13.32
N ARG A 220 19.79 -5.10 -12.63
CA ARG A 220 18.94 -6.23 -12.25
C ARG A 220 18.04 -5.89 -11.05
N SER A 221 18.54 -5.10 -10.11
CA SER A 221 17.83 -4.76 -8.88
C SER A 221 16.98 -3.49 -8.95
N TYR A 222 17.27 -2.59 -9.90
CA TYR A 222 16.64 -1.28 -10.02
C TYR A 222 16.28 -0.96 -11.47
N SER A 223 15.05 -0.51 -11.71
CA SER A 223 14.62 0.08 -12.98
C SER A 223 14.90 1.58 -13.02
N GLY A 224 15.09 2.16 -14.21
CA GLY A 224 15.21 3.62 -14.39
C GLY A 224 16.50 4.25 -13.85
N LEU A 225 17.58 3.48 -13.76
CA LEU A 225 18.86 3.98 -13.26
C LEU A 225 19.41 5.15 -14.11
N PRO A 226 20.00 6.18 -13.49
CA PRO A 226 20.59 7.28 -14.23
C PRO A 226 21.80 6.79 -15.05
N PRO A 227 22.06 7.36 -16.24
CA PRO A 227 23.13 6.91 -17.13
C PRO A 227 24.55 7.13 -16.58
N ARG A 228 24.70 7.80 -15.43
CA ARG A 228 26.00 8.21 -14.86
C ARG A 228 26.33 7.52 -13.54
N LEU A 229 26.01 6.23 -13.39
CA LEU A 229 26.28 5.45 -12.17
C LEU A 229 27.72 5.56 -11.67
N LEU A 230 28.71 5.54 -12.56
CA LEU A 230 30.12 5.69 -12.17
C LEU A 230 30.40 7.04 -11.50
N SER A 231 29.78 8.12 -11.98
CA SER A 231 29.98 9.45 -11.39
C SER A 231 29.41 9.53 -9.97
N MET A 232 28.31 8.81 -9.72
CA MET A 232 27.68 8.73 -8.41
C MET A 232 28.50 7.82 -7.48
N ALA A 233 28.96 6.67 -7.97
CA ALA A 233 29.79 5.76 -7.19
C ALA A 233 31.09 6.43 -6.71
N ARG A 234 31.66 7.35 -7.49
CA ARG A 234 32.82 8.16 -7.09
C ARG A 234 32.55 9.14 -5.93
N GLN A 235 31.29 9.47 -5.67
CA GLN A 235 30.92 10.29 -4.51
C GLN A 235 30.99 9.47 -3.21
N ILE A 236 31.01 8.14 -3.31
CA ILE A 236 31.20 7.26 -2.17
C ILE A 236 32.69 7.29 -1.80
N GLY A 237 33.04 8.15 -0.84
CA GLY A 237 34.42 8.38 -0.40
C GLY A 237 35.16 7.18 0.21
N LYS A 238 34.56 5.98 0.16
CA LYS A 238 35.15 4.71 0.60
C LYS A 238 35.90 3.97 -0.51
N TYR A 239 35.78 4.40 -1.77
CA TYR A 239 36.31 3.65 -2.92
C TYR A 239 37.26 4.48 -3.78
N GLU A 240 38.32 3.83 -4.24
CA GLU A 240 39.21 4.31 -5.28
C GLU A 240 38.75 3.77 -6.64
N PHE A 241 38.86 4.57 -7.71
CA PHE A 241 38.50 4.17 -9.07
C PHE A 241 39.66 4.40 -10.03
N ARG A 242 39.92 3.43 -10.91
CA ARG A 242 40.95 3.53 -11.96
C ARG A 242 40.47 2.99 -13.28
N GLU A 243 40.95 3.58 -14.37
CA GLU A 243 40.74 3.07 -15.71
C GLU A 243 41.83 2.03 -16.00
N ARG A 244 41.45 0.82 -16.36
CA ARG A 244 42.42 -0.21 -16.77
C ARG A 244 42.91 0.11 -18.18
N PRO A 245 44.24 0.04 -18.45
CA PRO A 245 44.74 0.21 -19.81
C PRO A 245 44.05 -0.80 -20.75
N PRO A 246 43.63 -0.36 -21.94
CA PRO A 246 42.89 -1.22 -22.86
C PRO A 246 43.73 -2.42 -23.25
N LYS A 247 43.20 -3.63 -23.08
CA LYS A 247 43.78 -4.81 -23.72
C LYS A 247 43.43 -4.77 -25.22
N PRO A 248 44.30 -5.27 -26.11
CA PRO A 248 43.96 -5.39 -27.53
C PRO A 248 42.63 -6.14 -27.69
N GLY A 249 41.63 -5.49 -28.29
CA GLY A 249 40.28 -6.03 -28.48
C GLY A 249 39.28 -5.84 -27.32
N ALA A 250 39.68 -5.23 -26.21
CA ALA A 250 38.78 -4.90 -25.11
C ALA A 250 38.64 -3.37 -24.95
N GLY A 251 37.40 -2.90 -24.79
CA GLY A 251 37.11 -1.50 -24.49
C GLY A 251 37.66 -1.05 -23.14
N LYS A 252 37.62 0.26 -22.90
CA LYS A 252 37.98 0.87 -21.61
C LYS A 252 37.14 0.26 -20.49
N ALA A 253 37.80 -0.23 -19.44
CA ALA A 253 37.15 -0.83 -18.28
C ALA A 253 37.47 -0.05 -17.01
N TRP A 254 36.44 0.39 -16.30
CA TRP A 254 36.57 1.01 -14.99
C TRP A 254 36.67 -0.06 -13.91
N MET A 255 37.65 0.08 -13.05
CA MET A 255 37.89 -0.75 -11.88
C MET A 255 37.66 0.08 -10.61
N TYR A 256 37.27 -0.57 -9.53
CA TYR A 256 37.17 0.03 -8.21
C TYR A 256 37.82 -0.86 -7.14
N ARG A 257 38.16 -0.27 -6.00
CA ARG A 257 38.65 -0.96 -4.81
C ARG A 257 38.33 -0.15 -3.57
N ARG A 258 37.96 -0.80 -2.46
CA ARG A 258 37.78 -0.13 -1.17
C ARG A 258 39.08 0.45 -0.62
N LEU A 259 39.03 1.68 -0.13
CA LEU A 259 40.11 2.31 0.60
C LEU A 259 40.25 1.66 1.99
N PRO A 260 41.49 1.48 2.49
CA PRO A 260 41.69 1.02 3.86
C PRO A 260 41.03 2.00 4.83
N THR A 261 40.21 1.50 5.75
CA THR A 261 39.67 2.29 6.86
C THR A 261 40.83 2.80 7.69
N SER A 262 40.97 4.12 7.78
CA SER A 262 41.96 4.75 8.66
C SER A 262 41.61 4.38 10.10
N SER A 263 42.38 3.46 10.67
CA SER A 263 42.28 3.03 12.06
C SER A 263 42.58 4.16 13.04
#